data_AF-A0A7X4KN42-F1
#
_entry.id   AF-A0A7X4KN42-F1
#
_cell.length_a   1.000
_cell.length_b   1.000
_cell.length_c   1.000
_cell.angle_alpha   90.00
_cell.angle_beta   90.00
_cell.angle_gamma   90.00
#
_symmetry.space_group_name_H-M   'P 1'
#
loop_
_entity.id
_entity.type
_entity.pdbx_description
1 polymer ?
#
loop_
_entity_poly.entity_id
_entity_poly.type
_entity_poly.pdbx_seq_one_letter_code
_entity_poly.pdbx_strand_id
1 'polypeptide(L)'
;MLCPVDDAQLTLASFGGHRIHRCPQCLGVSLSGSLLPELRAHVALQLHQQRDSAGVQPCPVDGQAMKPIDYQGVAMCACRQCLGLWLEAGQFSRLLELVEPPRQADLSNIGQCVPGSSSSSSIDGLGDILEFASDVFDVLGNFTD
;
A
#
# COMPACT_ATOMS: atom_id res chain seq x y z
N MET A 1 8.95 -17.14 -11.86
CA MET A 1 7.62 -16.62 -12.21
C MET A 1 7.58 -16.25 -13.68
N LEU A 2 6.49 -16.60 -14.36
CA LEU A 2 6.27 -16.35 -15.78
C LEU A 2 5.34 -15.15 -15.96
N CYS A 3 5.50 -14.45 -17.07
CA CYS A 3 4.61 -13.38 -17.49
C CYS A 3 3.22 -13.96 -17.82
N PRO A 4 2.13 -13.36 -17.33
CA PRO A 4 0.79 -13.86 -17.58
C PRO A 4 0.24 -13.50 -18.97
N VAL A 5 0.98 -12.66 -19.72
CA VAL A 5 0.61 -12.18 -21.07
C VAL A 5 1.33 -12.97 -22.17
N ASP A 6 2.61 -13.26 -21.98
CA ASP A 6 3.49 -13.84 -23.02
C ASP A 6 4.36 -15.01 -22.54
N ASP A 7 4.11 -15.52 -21.32
CA ASP A 7 4.84 -16.62 -20.68
C ASP A 7 6.36 -16.41 -20.52
N ALA A 8 6.90 -15.24 -20.84
CA ALA A 8 8.32 -14.97 -20.70
C ALA A 8 8.76 -14.98 -19.22
N GLN A 9 10.02 -15.36 -18.98
CA GLN A 9 10.57 -15.35 -17.63
C GLN A 9 10.74 -13.91 -17.12
N LEU A 10 10.06 -13.57 -16.02
CA LEU A 10 10.14 -12.24 -15.45
C LEU A 10 11.51 -12.00 -14.79
N THR A 11 12.10 -10.85 -15.06
CA THR A 11 13.38 -10.43 -14.48
C THR A 11 13.14 -9.69 -13.16
N LEU A 12 13.88 -10.06 -12.12
CA LEU A 12 13.86 -9.37 -10.83
C LEU A 12 14.55 -7.99 -10.95
N ALA A 13 13.89 -6.96 -10.44
CA ALA A 13 14.43 -5.62 -10.32
C ALA A 13 14.14 -5.05 -8.92
N SER A 14 14.85 -3.98 -8.56
CA SER A 14 14.64 -3.24 -7.31
C SER A 14 14.10 -1.85 -7.63
N PHE A 15 13.10 -1.42 -6.86
CA PHE A 15 12.55 -0.06 -6.92
C PHE A 15 12.34 0.44 -5.49
N GLY A 16 13.03 1.52 -5.12
CA GLY A 16 12.97 2.04 -3.75
C GLY A 16 13.39 1.01 -2.68
N GLY A 17 14.26 0.05 -3.02
CA GLY A 17 14.63 -1.06 -2.12
C GLY A 17 13.63 -2.23 -2.11
N HIS A 18 12.48 -2.11 -2.79
CA HIS A 18 11.49 -3.17 -2.91
C HIS A 18 11.68 -4.01 -4.17
N ARG A 19 11.34 -5.29 -4.07
CA ARG A 19 11.44 -6.25 -5.18
C ARG A 19 10.23 -6.15 -6.10
N ILE A 20 10.50 -5.85 -7.37
CA ILE A 20 9.53 -5.88 -8.46
C ILE A 20 10.00 -6.86 -9.53
N HIS A 21 9.09 -7.36 -10.35
CA HIS A 21 9.42 -8.26 -11.46
C HIS A 21 8.93 -7.65 -12.77
N ARG A 22 9.78 -7.60 -13.79
CA ARG A 22 9.48 -7.00 -15.09
C ARG A 22 9.54 -8.04 -16.20
N CYS A 23 8.60 -7.98 -17.13
CA CYS A 23 8.67 -8.77 -18.35
C CYS A 23 9.61 -8.10 -19.35
N PRO A 24 10.59 -8.81 -19.94
CA PRO A 24 11.43 -8.25 -20.99
C PRO A 24 10.74 -8.12 -22.36
N GLN A 25 9.58 -8.76 -22.55
CA GLN A 25 8.84 -8.80 -23.82
C GLN A 25 7.70 -7.78 -23.82
N CYS A 26 6.65 -7.99 -23.02
CA CYS A 26 5.51 -7.06 -22.95
C CYS A 26 5.75 -5.82 -22.08
N LEU A 27 6.86 -5.73 -21.34
CA LEU A 27 7.18 -4.64 -20.40
C LEU A 27 6.22 -4.50 -19.20
N GLY A 28 5.35 -5.48 -18.98
CA GLY A 28 4.50 -5.56 -17.79
C GLY A 28 5.29 -5.71 -16.50
N VAL A 29 4.68 -5.28 -15.40
CA VAL A 29 5.28 -5.23 -14.07
C VAL A 29 4.42 -5.98 -13.07
N SER A 30 5.03 -6.93 -12.37
CA SER A 30 4.44 -7.61 -11.21
C SER A 30 4.99 -7.01 -9.92
N LEU A 31 4.10 -6.61 -9.02
CA LEU A 31 4.43 -6.07 -7.71
C LEU A 31 4.14 -7.10 -6.61
N SER A 32 5.17 -7.41 -5.83
CA SER A 32 5.07 -8.30 -4.66
C SER A 32 4.42 -7.59 -3.47
N GLY A 33 3.76 -8.36 -2.58
CA GLY A 33 2.88 -7.95 -1.47
C GLY A 33 3.33 -6.84 -0.51
N SER A 34 4.55 -6.31 -0.59
CA SER A 34 5.09 -5.30 0.33
C SER A 34 5.24 -3.87 -0.21
N LEU A 35 5.16 -3.63 -1.53
CA LEU A 35 5.32 -2.29 -2.13
C LEU A 35 3.97 -1.52 -2.30
N LEU A 36 3.84 -0.25 -1.92
CA LEU A 36 2.60 0.55 -1.99
C LEU A 36 1.46 0.03 -1.07
N PRO A 37 1.62 0.11 0.26
CA PRO A 37 0.67 -0.44 1.22
C PRO A 37 -0.74 0.19 1.15
N GLU A 38 -0.84 1.51 0.92
CA GLU A 38 -2.13 2.20 0.80
C GLU A 38 -2.92 1.72 -0.41
N LEU A 39 -2.24 1.58 -1.56
CA LEU A 39 -2.83 1.00 -2.75
C LEU A 39 -3.33 -0.42 -2.50
N ARG A 40 -2.56 -1.24 -1.76
CA ARG A 40 -3.01 -2.60 -1.43
C ARG A 40 -4.22 -2.62 -0.54
N ALA A 41 -4.31 -1.74 0.46
CA ALA A 41 -5.49 -1.63 1.29
C ALA A 41 -6.73 -1.31 0.43
N HIS A 42 -6.61 -0.35 -0.49
CA HIS A 42 -7.66 0.00 -1.45
C HIS A 42 -8.06 -1.18 -2.33
N VAL A 43 -7.09 -1.85 -2.94
CA VAL A 43 -7.30 -3.02 -3.80
C VAL A 43 -7.98 -4.16 -3.03
N ALA A 44 -7.53 -4.44 -1.80
CA ALA A 44 -8.12 -5.47 -0.97
C ALA A 44 -9.61 -5.17 -0.70
N LEU A 45 -9.97 -3.92 -0.39
CA LEU A 45 -11.37 -3.52 -0.19
C LEU A 45 -12.21 -3.71 -1.46
N GLN A 46 -11.70 -3.31 -2.63
CA GLN A 46 -12.43 -3.51 -3.90
C GLN A 46 -12.61 -5.00 -4.24
N LEU A 47 -11.59 -5.83 -4.02
CA LEU A 47 -11.68 -7.26 -4.27
C LEU A 47 -12.77 -7.95 -3.43
N HIS A 48 -13.01 -7.48 -2.20
CA HIS A 48 -14.09 -7.99 -1.35
C HIS A 48 -15.48 -7.63 -1.88
N GLN A 49 -15.61 -6.50 -2.59
CA GLN A 49 -16.88 -6.03 -3.16
C GLN A 49 -17.21 -6.73 -4.49
N GLN A 50 -16.21 -7.13 -5.26
CA GLN A 50 -16.42 -7.82 -6.53
C GLN A 50 -16.69 -9.31 -6.30
N ARG A 51 -17.93 -9.78 -6.19
CA ARG A 51 -18.18 -11.23 -5.99
C ARG A 51 -18.11 -12.05 -7.29
N ASP A 52 -18.45 -11.47 -8.45
CA ASP A 52 -18.76 -12.27 -9.65
C ASP A 52 -17.96 -11.92 -10.93
N SER A 53 -17.03 -10.96 -10.89
CA SER A 53 -16.26 -10.60 -12.09
C SER A 53 -15.35 -11.76 -12.49
N ALA A 54 -15.31 -12.16 -13.76
CA ALA A 54 -14.35 -13.16 -14.24
C ALA A 54 -12.90 -12.68 -14.04
N GLY A 55 -11.97 -13.61 -13.79
CA GLY A 55 -10.55 -13.27 -13.76
C GLY A 55 -10.01 -13.09 -15.19
N VAL A 56 -9.07 -12.16 -15.36
CA VAL A 56 -8.58 -11.78 -16.71
C VAL A 56 -7.28 -12.48 -17.07
N GLN A 57 -6.43 -12.75 -16.07
CA GLN A 57 -5.10 -13.34 -16.28
C GLN A 57 -4.61 -14.07 -15.02
N PRO A 58 -3.72 -15.07 -15.15
CA PRO A 58 -3.18 -15.79 -14.00
C PRO A 58 -2.19 -14.93 -13.21
N CYS A 59 -2.13 -15.12 -11.90
CA CYS A 59 -1.14 -14.45 -11.07
C CYS A 59 0.24 -15.05 -11.30
N PRO A 60 1.28 -14.24 -11.56
CA PRO A 60 2.64 -14.74 -11.72
C PRO A 60 3.24 -15.44 -10.49
N VAL A 61 2.66 -15.21 -9.31
CA VAL A 61 3.14 -15.73 -8.02
C VAL A 61 2.52 -17.08 -7.68
N ASP A 62 1.18 -17.17 -7.76
CA ASP A 62 0.41 -18.35 -7.30
C ASP A 62 -0.48 -18.97 -8.39
N GLY A 63 -0.49 -18.42 -9.61
CA GLY A 63 -1.28 -18.91 -10.73
C GLY A 63 -2.77 -18.57 -10.69
N GLN A 64 -3.27 -17.95 -9.61
CA GLN A 64 -4.71 -17.71 -9.45
C GLN A 64 -5.22 -16.62 -10.38
N ALA A 65 -6.47 -16.76 -10.83
CA ALA A 65 -7.09 -15.80 -11.72
C ALA A 65 -7.24 -14.43 -11.02
N MET A 66 -6.54 -13.42 -11.55
CA MET A 66 -6.54 -12.07 -11.05
C MET A 66 -7.78 -11.29 -11.52
N LYS A 67 -8.28 -10.39 -10.67
CA LYS A 67 -9.44 -9.55 -10.97
C LYS A 67 -9.00 -8.18 -11.46
N PRO A 68 -9.73 -7.58 -12.41
CA PRO A 68 -9.43 -6.24 -12.87
C PRO A 68 -9.84 -5.21 -11.81
N ILE A 69 -8.95 -4.26 -11.58
CA ILE A 69 -9.09 -3.17 -10.61
C ILE A 69 -8.70 -1.88 -11.32
N ASP A 70 -9.45 -0.81 -11.05
CA ASP A 70 -9.06 0.55 -11.42
C ASP A 70 -8.72 1.33 -10.15
N TYR A 71 -7.55 1.99 -10.18
CA TYR A 71 -7.14 2.94 -9.17
C TYR A 71 -6.83 4.27 -9.84
N GLN A 72 -7.73 5.25 -9.67
CA GLN A 72 -7.56 6.61 -10.18
C GLN A 72 -7.25 6.64 -11.69
N GLY A 73 -7.88 5.76 -12.48
CA GLY A 73 -7.66 5.66 -13.93
C GLY A 73 -6.41 4.90 -14.35
N VAL A 74 -5.76 4.20 -13.42
CA VAL A 74 -4.72 3.20 -13.70
C VAL A 74 -5.35 1.81 -13.57
N ALA A 75 -5.41 1.09 -14.69
CA ALA A 75 -5.94 -0.25 -14.75
C ALA A 75 -4.89 -1.27 -14.29
N MET A 76 -5.26 -2.18 -13.41
CA MET A 76 -4.38 -3.24 -12.95
C MET A 76 -5.16 -4.52 -12.71
N CYS A 77 -4.45 -5.62 -12.55
CA CYS A 77 -5.03 -6.88 -12.11
C CYS A 77 -4.50 -7.22 -10.72
N ALA A 78 -5.37 -7.70 -9.84
CA ALA A 78 -5.04 -8.04 -8.47
C ALA A 78 -5.40 -9.48 -8.14
N CYS A 79 -4.49 -10.19 -7.47
CA CYS A 79 -4.74 -11.55 -6.97
C CYS A 79 -5.46 -11.49 -5.63
N ARG A 80 -6.49 -12.31 -5.44
CA ARG A 80 -7.21 -12.41 -4.15
C ARG A 80 -6.47 -13.18 -3.08
N GLN A 81 -5.55 -14.07 -3.49
CA GLN A 81 -4.87 -14.97 -2.56
C GLN A 81 -3.59 -14.33 -2.02
N CYS A 82 -2.67 -13.92 -2.89
CA CYS A 82 -1.42 -13.29 -2.45
C CYS A 82 -1.43 -11.76 -2.41
N LEU A 83 -2.52 -11.11 -2.84
CA LEU A 83 -2.60 -9.64 -3.00
C LEU A 83 -1.51 -9.06 -3.92
N GLY A 84 -0.92 -9.90 -4.77
CA GLY A 84 0.00 -9.48 -5.82
C GLY A 84 -0.72 -8.66 -6.89
N LEU A 85 -0.02 -7.67 -7.43
CA LEU A 85 -0.54 -6.80 -8.50
C LEU A 85 0.20 -7.08 -9.80
N TRP A 86 -0.53 -6.97 -10.91
CA TRP A 86 0.00 -6.97 -12.26
C TRP A 86 -0.42 -5.69 -12.97
N LEU A 87 0.55 -5.02 -13.56
CA LEU A 87 0.39 -3.80 -14.31
C LEU A 87 0.93 -4.00 -15.73
N GLU A 88 0.16 -3.56 -16.71
CA GLU A 88 0.63 -3.52 -18.10
C GLU A 88 1.77 -2.51 -18.29
N ALA A 89 2.39 -2.54 -19.47
CA ALA A 89 3.42 -1.60 -19.86
C ALA A 89 3.02 -0.14 -19.58
N GLY A 90 3.92 0.63 -18.97
CA GLY A 90 3.73 2.05 -18.66
C GLY A 90 2.79 2.37 -17.48
N GLN A 91 1.92 1.45 -17.07
CA GLN A 91 0.97 1.69 -15.99
C GLN A 91 1.63 1.82 -14.62
N PHE A 92 2.74 1.12 -14.40
CA PHE A 92 3.53 1.27 -13.18
C PHE A 92 4.08 2.69 -13.00
N SER A 93 4.57 3.32 -14.07
CA SER A 93 5.06 4.71 -13.99
C SER A 93 3.92 5.68 -13.65
N ARG A 94 2.77 5.53 -14.32
CA ARG A 94 1.58 6.35 -14.05
C ARG A 94 1.06 6.18 -12.63
N LEU A 95 1.12 4.95 -12.09
CA LEU A 95 0.76 4.68 -10.71
C LEU A 95 1.68 5.44 -9.73
N LEU A 96 2.99 5.45 -9.99
CA LEU A 96 3.93 6.17 -9.12
C LEU A 96 3.68 7.67 -9.09
N GLU A 97 3.31 8.28 -10.22
CA GLU A 97 2.94 9.71 -10.29
C GLU A 97 1.72 10.06 -9.42
N LEU A 98 0.87 9.08 -9.11
CA LEU A 98 -0.32 9.27 -8.28
C LEU A 98 -0.07 8.98 -6.79
N VAL A 99 0.77 7.98 -6.50
CA VAL A 99 1.00 7.51 -5.12
C VAL A 99 2.21 8.19 -4.48
N GLU A 100 3.16 8.72 -5.25
CA GLU A 100 4.18 9.63 -4.74
C GLU A 100 3.62 11.06 -4.71
N PRO A 101 3.25 11.61 -3.53
CA PRO A 101 2.90 13.02 -3.45
C PRO A 101 4.12 13.88 -3.84
N PRO A 102 3.92 15.07 -4.45
CA PRO A 102 5.01 16.00 -4.70
C PRO A 102 5.79 16.24 -3.41
N ARG A 103 7.12 16.09 -3.48
CA ARG A 103 7.99 16.24 -2.30
C ARG A 103 7.89 17.65 -1.71
N GLN A 104 7.61 17.64 -0.41
CA GLN A 104 7.80 18.67 0.63
C GLN A 104 6.89 19.90 0.56
N ALA A 105 5.90 19.92 1.46
CA ALA A 105 5.61 21.18 2.14
C ALA A 105 6.87 21.57 2.92
N ASP A 106 7.42 22.72 2.60
CA ASP A 106 8.51 23.33 3.33
C ASP A 106 8.02 23.68 4.75
N LEU A 107 8.36 22.82 5.73
CA LEU A 107 7.99 23.01 7.13
C LEU A 107 8.90 24.04 7.83
N SER A 108 9.78 24.75 7.11
CA SER A 108 10.72 25.73 7.67
C SER A 108 10.04 26.86 8.46
N ASN A 109 8.71 27.03 8.36
CA ASN A 109 7.96 28.09 9.04
C ASN A 109 6.95 27.63 10.10
N ILE A 110 6.88 26.34 10.46
CA ILE A 110 5.92 25.87 11.49
C ILE A 110 6.35 26.26 12.92
N GLY A 111 7.49 26.94 13.08
CA GLY A 111 8.03 27.37 14.39
C GLY A 111 8.05 28.89 14.65
N GLN A 112 7.45 29.75 13.82
CA GLN A 112 7.45 31.19 14.13
C GLN A 112 6.40 31.53 15.20
N CYS A 113 6.77 31.32 16.45
CA CYS A 113 6.19 32.02 17.58
C CYS A 113 6.32 33.53 17.32
N VAL A 114 5.19 34.21 17.16
CA VAL A 114 5.12 35.67 17.10
C VAL A 114 5.78 36.23 18.37
N PRO A 115 6.80 37.09 18.28
CA PRO A 115 7.41 37.68 19.47
C PRO A 115 6.47 38.76 19.99
N GLY A 116 5.59 38.36 20.90
CA GLY A 116 4.69 39.26 21.61
C GLY A 116 4.16 38.57 22.86
N SER A 117 4.57 39.08 24.02
CA SER A 117 4.06 38.80 25.37
C SER A 117 4.41 37.47 26.05
N SER A 118 5.45 37.55 26.88
CA SER A 118 5.51 37.13 28.29
C SER A 118 5.14 35.69 28.69
N SER A 119 6.19 34.93 29.02
CA SER A 119 6.36 34.14 30.25
C SER A 119 5.12 33.60 30.97
N SER A 120 4.92 32.28 30.92
CA SER A 120 4.67 31.45 32.10
C SER A 120 4.68 29.96 31.72
N SER A 121 5.51 29.20 32.42
CA SER A 121 5.52 27.74 32.46
C SER A 121 4.19 27.16 32.98
N SER A 122 3.46 26.44 32.14
CA SER A 122 2.50 25.39 32.54
C SER A 122 2.16 24.55 31.32
N ILE A 123 2.53 23.27 31.35
CA ILE A 123 2.10 22.27 30.38
C ILE A 123 1.00 21.42 31.04
N ASP A 124 -0.20 22.00 31.16
CA ASP A 124 -1.38 21.33 31.74
C ASP A 124 -2.12 20.49 30.69
N GLY A 125 -1.43 19.51 30.08
CA GLY A 125 -2.01 18.76 28.96
C GLY A 125 -1.51 17.33 28.76
N LEU A 126 -0.83 16.74 29.74
CA LEU A 126 -0.41 15.33 29.70
C LEU A 126 -1.12 14.45 30.74
N GLY A 127 -2.13 14.98 31.43
CA GLY A 127 -2.93 14.24 32.42
C GLY A 127 -3.84 13.15 31.84
N ASP A 128 -4.27 13.29 30.58
CA ASP A 128 -5.37 12.47 30.03
C ASP A 128 -4.95 11.38 29.02
N ILE A 129 -3.65 11.18 28.77
CA ILE A 129 -3.17 10.16 27.80
C ILE A 129 -2.60 8.91 28.50
N LEU A 130 -2.47 8.92 29.83
CA LEU A 130 -1.99 7.76 30.61
C LEU A 130 -3.09 7.02 31.39
N GLU A 131 -4.38 7.23 31.07
CA GLU A 131 -5.48 6.44 31.65
C GLU A 131 -6.08 5.39 30.69
N PHE A 132 -5.72 5.41 29.40
CA PHE A 132 -6.17 4.38 28.43
C PHE A 132 -5.31 3.11 28.42
N ALA A 133 -4.20 3.07 29.17
CA ALA A 133 -3.29 1.91 29.17
C ALA A 133 -3.62 0.86 30.26
N SER A 134 -4.66 1.07 31.07
CA SER A 134 -5.01 0.15 32.17
C SER A 134 -6.22 -0.74 31.88
N ASP A 135 -7.07 -0.43 30.90
CA ASP A 135 -8.33 -1.16 30.65
C ASP A 135 -8.25 -2.28 29.59
N VAL A 136 -7.12 -2.47 28.92
CA VAL A 136 -6.97 -3.56 27.93
C VAL A 136 -6.38 -4.84 28.55
N PHE A 137 -5.73 -4.74 29.71
CA PHE A 137 -5.07 -5.91 30.32
C PHE A 137 -6.00 -6.80 31.16
N ASP A 138 -7.22 -6.37 31.50
CA ASP A 138 -8.18 -7.19 32.26
C ASP A 138 -9.06 -8.10 31.39
N VAL A 139 -9.02 -7.98 30.06
CA VAL A 139 -9.81 -8.86 29.15
C VAL A 139 -9.05 -10.14 28.76
N LEU A 140 -7.75 -10.25 29.06
CA LEU A 140 -6.92 -11.43 28.77
C LEU A 140 -6.54 -12.26 30.01
N GLY A 141 -7.30 -12.14 31.10
CA GLY A 141 -7.00 -12.78 32.37
C GLY A 141 -7.82 -14.02 32.77
N ASN A 142 -8.77 -14.52 31.96
CA ASN A 142 -9.68 -15.61 32.40
C ASN A 142 -9.78 -16.79 31.41
N PHE A 143 -8.65 -17.41 31.08
CA PHE A 143 -8.64 -18.77 30.51
C PHE A 143 -7.49 -19.59 31.09
N THR A 144 -7.64 -20.05 32.32
CA THR A 144 -7.05 -21.30 32.83
C THR A 144 -7.96 -21.85 33.93
N ASP A 145 -8.28 -23.13 33.82
CA ASP A 145 -9.18 -23.97 34.64
C ASP A 145 -9.19 -23.74 36.16
#